data_AF-A0AB74UD45-F1
#
_entry.id   AF-A0AB74UD45-F1
#
_cell.length_a   1.000
_cell.length_b   1.000
_cell.length_c   1.000
_cell.angle_alpha   90.00
_cell.angle_beta   90.00
_cell.angle_gamma   90.00
#
_symmetry.space_group_name_H-M   'P 1'
#
loop_
_entity.id
_entity.type
_entity.pdbx_description
1 polymer ?
#
loop_
_entity_poly.entity_id
_entity_poly.type
_entity_poly.pdbx_seq_one_letter_code
_entity_poly.pdbx_strand_id
1 'polypeptide(L)'
;MTPSSLSPTVDHAGIRSRSRRWRPLALALLLGLSGSATLLATPMAEAQAAPAAAATSVAAGLHELQSRWANISYQLPESRREDAFDQLYQRATALVAAHPQSAELHTWAGIIRASEAGAGGGLSALSQVKEARQQFEKALAIDPKVLNGSAYTSLGTLYHKVPGWPIAFGDDDKARELLQKGLAVNPDGIDSNYFWADFLHDQGDDAQARQALQKALAAAPRPGRESADAGRRQDIQKLMSQLKS
;
A
#
# COMPACT_ATOMS: atom_id res chain seq x y z
N MET A 1 20.83 54.76 6.17
CA MET A 1 20.70 53.64 7.13
C MET A 1 19.27 53.60 7.65
N THR A 2 18.45 52.72 7.07
CA THR A 2 17.25 52.08 7.66
C THR A 2 16.92 50.89 6.75
N PRO A 3 16.77 49.66 7.26
CA PRO A 3 16.68 48.47 6.41
C PRO A 3 15.24 48.21 5.95
N SER A 4 15.11 47.83 4.68
CA SER A 4 13.90 47.29 4.07
C SER A 4 13.53 45.94 4.68
N SER A 5 12.28 45.77 5.13
CA SER A 5 11.70 44.45 5.42
C SER A 5 10.93 43.95 4.20
N LEU A 6 11.51 43.01 3.45
CA LEU A 6 10.79 42.21 2.47
C LEU A 6 10.36 40.90 3.14
N SER A 7 9.06 40.72 3.33
CA SER A 7 8.48 39.41 3.65
C SER A 7 8.51 38.53 2.38
N PRO A 8 8.86 37.24 2.47
CA PRO A 8 8.75 36.34 1.33
C PRO A 8 7.31 35.89 1.19
N THR A 9 6.64 36.33 0.12
CA THR A 9 5.44 35.68 -0.40
C THR A 9 5.81 34.28 -0.87
N VAL A 10 5.30 33.26 -0.18
CA VAL A 10 5.36 31.86 -0.64
C VAL A 10 4.44 31.75 -1.85
N ASP A 11 5.04 31.60 -3.02
CA ASP A 11 4.33 31.43 -4.28
C ASP A 11 3.82 29.98 -4.37
N HIS A 12 2.53 29.78 -4.12
CA HIS A 12 1.83 28.52 -4.38
C HIS A 12 1.61 28.36 -5.89
N ALA A 13 2.69 28.21 -6.65
CA ALA A 13 2.61 27.90 -8.06
C ALA A 13 2.06 26.48 -8.22
N GLY A 14 0.83 26.40 -8.72
CA GLY A 14 0.13 25.15 -9.04
C GLY A 14 0.98 24.26 -9.94
N ILE A 15 1.53 23.21 -9.33
CA ILE A 15 2.22 22.12 -10.00
C ILE A 15 1.16 21.37 -10.83
N ARG A 16 1.15 21.61 -12.14
CA ARG A 16 0.30 20.87 -13.08
C ARG A 16 0.79 19.42 -13.12
N SER A 17 0.00 18.49 -12.59
CA SER A 17 0.32 17.05 -12.61
C SER A 17 0.60 16.63 -14.06
N ARG A 18 1.70 15.91 -14.30
CA ARG A 18 1.86 15.24 -15.59
C ARG A 18 0.67 14.27 -15.77
N SER A 19 0.16 14.16 -16.99
CA SER A 19 -1.05 13.39 -17.28
C SER A 19 -0.99 12.01 -16.59
N ARG A 20 -2.07 11.64 -15.87
CA ARG A 20 -2.20 10.34 -15.18
C ARG A 20 -2.02 9.22 -16.19
N ARG A 21 -0.78 8.74 -16.33
CA ARG A 21 -0.47 7.56 -17.12
C ARG A 21 -0.87 6.36 -16.28
N TRP A 22 -1.80 5.56 -16.80
CA TRP A 22 -2.08 4.23 -16.25
C TRP A 22 -0.78 3.42 -16.31
N ARG A 23 -0.14 3.22 -15.16
CA ARG A 23 0.96 2.25 -14.98
C ARG A 23 0.38 1.07 -14.19
N PRO A 24 0.72 -0.18 -14.54
CA PRO A 24 0.24 -1.36 -13.80
C PRO A 24 0.60 -1.23 -12.31
N LEU A 25 -0.40 -1.41 -11.44
CA LEU A 25 -0.31 -1.23 -9.99
C LEU A 25 0.45 -2.39 -9.33
N ALA A 26 1.77 -2.26 -9.16
CA ALA A 26 2.53 -3.14 -8.26
C ALA A 26 2.37 -2.66 -6.79
N LEU A 27 1.20 -2.88 -6.20
CA LEU A 27 0.81 -2.44 -4.85
C LEU A 27 1.36 -3.35 -3.72
N ALA A 28 2.67 -3.59 -3.63
CA ALA A 28 3.25 -4.20 -2.42
C ALA A 28 3.20 -3.19 -1.28
N LEU A 29 2.39 -3.39 -0.27
CA LEU A 29 2.52 -2.71 1.02
C LEU A 29 2.80 -3.73 2.10
N LEU A 30 3.35 -3.35 3.27
CA LEU A 30 3.12 -4.00 4.60
C LEU A 30 4.12 -3.75 5.76
N LEU A 31 3.52 -3.79 6.94
CA LEU A 31 3.96 -4.20 8.28
C LEU A 31 5.30 -4.79 8.67
N GLY A 32 5.68 -4.37 9.88
CA GLY A 32 6.46 -5.13 10.86
C GLY A 32 5.65 -5.39 12.14
N LEU A 33 5.80 -6.60 12.69
CA LEU A 33 5.44 -6.94 14.07
C LEU A 33 6.75 -7.11 14.85
N SER A 34 6.99 -6.24 15.83
CA SER A 34 8.06 -6.45 16.82
C SER A 34 7.55 -7.33 17.94
N GLY A 35 8.18 -8.49 18.13
CA GLY A 35 7.90 -9.40 19.24
C GLY A 35 8.68 -9.05 20.49
N SER A 36 8.21 -9.54 21.64
CA SER A 36 9.06 -10.09 22.71
C SER A 36 8.17 -10.92 23.64
N ALA A 37 8.46 -12.22 23.70
CA ALA A 37 7.86 -13.16 24.62
C ALA A 37 8.57 -13.09 25.96
N THR A 38 7.83 -13.04 27.07
CA THR A 38 8.35 -13.35 28.39
C THR A 38 7.34 -14.26 29.09
N LEU A 39 7.75 -15.52 29.28
CA LEU A 39 6.96 -16.57 29.93
C LEU A 39 7.12 -16.46 31.45
N LEU A 40 6.02 -16.21 32.16
CA LEU A 40 5.85 -16.61 33.56
C LEU A 40 4.48 -17.30 33.68
N ALA A 41 4.53 -18.56 34.10
CA ALA A 41 3.38 -19.45 34.21
C ALA A 41 2.54 -19.14 35.46
N THR A 42 1.23 -19.09 35.28
CA THR A 42 0.21 -19.13 36.35
C THR A 42 -0.95 -20.04 35.94
N PRO A 43 -1.61 -20.73 36.89
CA PRO A 43 -2.39 -21.93 36.62
C PRO A 43 -3.78 -21.65 36.06
N MET A 44 -4.30 -22.70 35.43
CA MET A 44 -5.48 -22.74 34.56
C MET A 44 -6.78 -22.35 35.27
N ALA A 45 -7.41 -21.29 34.74
CA ALA A 45 -8.86 -21.13 34.75
C ALA A 45 -9.38 -21.61 33.38
N GLU A 46 -10.49 -22.37 33.37
CA GLU A 46 -11.20 -22.77 32.16
C GLU A 46 -11.64 -21.52 31.38
N ALA A 47 -10.83 -21.13 30.40
CA ALA A 47 -11.07 -19.99 29.53
C ALA A 47 -11.46 -20.51 28.14
N GLN A 48 -12.57 -19.99 27.62
CA GLN A 48 -13.08 -20.22 26.26
C GLN A 48 -11.94 -20.18 25.22
N ALA A 49 -11.65 -21.33 24.61
CA ALA A 49 -10.55 -21.54 23.68
C ALA A 49 -10.76 -20.95 22.26
N ALA A 50 -11.77 -20.11 22.05
CA ALA A 50 -12.15 -19.60 20.73
C ALA A 50 -11.26 -18.47 20.14
N PRO A 51 -10.70 -17.50 20.90
CA PRO A 51 -10.02 -16.35 20.28
C PRO A 51 -8.63 -16.70 19.73
N ALA A 52 -7.93 -17.68 20.31
CA ALA A 52 -6.58 -18.06 19.88
C ALA A 52 -6.57 -18.81 18.52
N ALA A 53 -7.57 -19.66 18.28
CA ALA A 53 -7.71 -20.40 17.02
C ALA A 53 -8.07 -19.46 15.85
N ALA A 54 -8.96 -18.48 16.08
CA ALA A 54 -9.32 -17.48 15.07
C ALA A 54 -8.16 -16.51 14.75
N ALA A 55 -7.37 -16.11 15.75
CA ALA A 55 -6.17 -15.30 15.52
C ALA A 55 -5.12 -16.06 14.69
N THR A 56 -5.00 -17.38 14.92
CA THR A 56 -4.10 -18.25 14.17
C THR A 56 -4.58 -18.46 12.72
N SER A 57 -5.89 -18.56 12.49
CA SER A 57 -6.46 -18.66 11.13
C SER A 57 -6.30 -17.35 10.33
N VAL A 58 -6.48 -16.19 10.97
CA VAL A 58 -6.23 -14.88 10.35
C VAL A 58 -4.76 -14.73 10.00
N ALA A 59 -3.83 -15.04 10.92
CA ALA A 59 -2.40 -14.92 10.66
C ALA A 59 -1.91 -15.85 9.53
N ALA A 60 -2.39 -17.10 9.50
CA ALA A 60 -2.05 -18.06 8.45
C ALA A 60 -2.62 -17.63 7.08
N GLY A 61 -3.90 -17.25 7.03
CA GLY A 61 -4.53 -16.76 5.81
C GLY A 61 -3.88 -15.46 5.33
N LEU A 62 -3.56 -14.55 6.24
CA LEU A 62 -2.82 -13.34 5.95
C LEU A 62 -1.48 -13.68 5.28
N HIS A 63 -0.65 -14.53 5.88
CA HIS A 63 0.64 -14.95 5.33
C HIS A 63 0.51 -15.58 3.93
N GLU A 64 -0.49 -16.45 3.73
CA GLU A 64 -0.81 -17.04 2.42
C GLU A 64 -1.02 -15.96 1.35
N LEU A 65 -1.87 -14.96 1.66
CA LEU A 65 -2.16 -13.85 0.74
C LEU A 65 -0.91 -13.06 0.37
N GLN A 66 -0.05 -12.72 1.34
CA GLN A 66 1.16 -11.90 1.07
C GLN A 66 2.17 -12.66 0.21
N SER A 67 2.39 -13.94 0.54
CA SER A 67 3.34 -14.80 -0.16
C SER A 67 2.91 -15.04 -1.60
N ARG A 68 1.62 -15.35 -1.82
CA ARG A 68 1.04 -15.56 -3.15
C ARG A 68 1.07 -14.27 -3.97
N TRP A 69 0.65 -13.14 -3.38
CA TRP A 69 0.70 -11.84 -4.06
C TRP A 69 2.11 -11.48 -4.52
N ALA A 70 3.14 -11.71 -3.68
CA ALA A 70 4.53 -11.42 -4.04
C ALA A 70 5.02 -12.30 -5.19
N ASN A 71 4.70 -13.59 -5.18
CA ASN A 71 5.01 -14.50 -6.28
C ASN A 71 4.32 -14.07 -7.59
N ILE A 72 3.03 -13.73 -7.55
CA ILE A 72 2.31 -13.28 -8.74
C ILE A 72 2.92 -11.97 -9.29
N SER A 73 3.20 -11.02 -8.41
CA SER A 73 3.67 -9.68 -8.79
C SER A 73 5.07 -9.71 -9.41
N TYR A 74 5.98 -10.50 -8.84
CA TYR A 74 7.41 -10.41 -9.15
C TYR A 74 7.97 -11.60 -9.93
N GLN A 75 7.29 -12.75 -9.93
CA GLN A 75 7.82 -13.98 -10.54
C GLN A 75 6.96 -14.50 -11.69
N LEU A 76 5.65 -14.24 -11.69
CA LEU A 76 4.79 -14.69 -12.79
C LEU A 76 4.94 -13.77 -14.03
N PRO A 77 4.87 -14.35 -15.24
CA PRO A 77 4.72 -13.57 -16.48
C PRO A 77 3.46 -12.72 -16.45
N GLU A 78 3.52 -11.50 -16.98
CA GLU A 78 2.42 -10.52 -16.97
C GLU A 78 1.11 -11.10 -17.53
N SER A 79 1.18 -11.88 -18.62
CA SER A 79 0.03 -12.52 -19.27
C SER A 79 -0.74 -13.50 -18.39
N ARG A 80 -0.18 -13.95 -17.26
CA ARG A 80 -0.84 -14.85 -16.30
C ARG A 80 -1.24 -14.18 -15.00
N ARG A 81 -0.91 -12.89 -14.82
CA ARG A 81 -1.10 -12.21 -13.53
C ARG A 81 -2.55 -11.90 -13.25
N GLU A 82 -3.32 -11.49 -14.26
CA GLU A 82 -4.75 -11.18 -14.08
C GLU A 82 -5.52 -12.37 -13.50
N ASP A 83 -5.52 -13.51 -14.20
CA ASP A 83 -6.20 -14.74 -13.75
C ASP A 83 -5.71 -15.20 -12.36
N ALA A 84 -4.41 -15.08 -12.10
CA ALA A 84 -3.83 -15.47 -10.81
C ALA A 84 -4.27 -14.53 -9.68
N PHE A 85 -4.40 -13.22 -9.96
CA PHE A 85 -4.91 -12.27 -8.98
C PHE A 85 -6.41 -12.42 -8.74
N ASP A 86 -7.21 -12.73 -9.75
CA ASP A 86 -8.65 -13.03 -9.55
C ASP A 86 -8.81 -14.23 -8.61
N GLN A 87 -8.12 -15.34 -8.86
CA GLN A 87 -8.15 -16.50 -7.97
C GLN A 87 -7.70 -16.16 -6.54
N LEU A 88 -6.66 -15.34 -6.39
CA LEU A 88 -6.20 -14.90 -5.09
C LEU A 88 -7.21 -13.97 -4.41
N TYR A 89 -7.92 -13.14 -5.17
CA TYR A 89 -8.98 -12.28 -4.64
C TYR A 89 -10.17 -13.09 -4.13
N GLN A 90 -10.59 -14.15 -4.85
CA GLN A 90 -11.63 -15.06 -4.34
C GLN A 90 -11.24 -15.71 -3.01
N ARG A 91 -9.95 -16.05 -2.85
CA ARG A 91 -9.43 -16.55 -1.57
C ARG A 91 -9.48 -15.46 -0.48
N ALA A 92 -9.08 -14.24 -0.79
CA ALA A 92 -9.10 -13.12 0.14
C ALA A 92 -10.52 -12.76 0.60
N THR A 93 -11.51 -12.76 -0.30
CA THR A 93 -12.90 -12.47 0.03
C THR A 93 -13.52 -13.57 0.91
N ALA A 94 -13.19 -14.84 0.68
CA ALA A 94 -13.60 -15.93 1.57
C ALA A 94 -13.04 -15.77 3.00
N LEU A 95 -11.77 -15.35 3.12
CA LEU A 95 -11.14 -15.06 4.42
C LEU A 95 -11.80 -13.86 5.10
N VAL A 96 -12.10 -12.78 4.36
CA VAL A 96 -12.84 -11.62 4.87
C VAL A 96 -14.25 -12.01 5.32
N ALA A 97 -14.95 -12.87 4.58
CA ALA A 97 -16.28 -13.33 4.96
C ALA A 97 -16.26 -14.14 6.27
N ALA A 98 -15.22 -14.96 6.49
CA ALA A 98 -15.02 -15.69 7.73
C ALA A 98 -14.58 -14.79 8.91
N HIS A 99 -13.91 -13.67 8.60
CA HIS A 99 -13.31 -12.77 9.59
C HIS A 99 -13.58 -11.29 9.25
N PRO A 100 -14.85 -10.83 9.28
CA PRO A 100 -15.25 -9.52 8.76
C PRO A 100 -14.77 -8.33 9.60
N GLN A 101 -14.09 -8.57 10.72
CA GLN A 101 -13.50 -7.55 11.58
C GLN A 101 -11.96 -7.54 11.51
N SER A 102 -11.34 -8.30 10.59
CA SER A 102 -9.90 -8.21 10.38
C SER A 102 -9.58 -7.11 9.39
N ALA A 103 -9.07 -6.00 9.90
CA ALA A 103 -8.57 -4.90 9.09
C ALA A 103 -7.40 -5.33 8.18
N GLU A 104 -6.61 -6.32 8.61
CA GLU A 104 -5.50 -6.87 7.81
C GLU A 104 -6.00 -7.58 6.57
N LEU A 105 -7.01 -8.45 6.71
CA LEU A 105 -7.60 -9.19 5.59
C LEU A 105 -8.33 -8.25 4.63
N HIS A 106 -9.05 -7.24 5.15
CA HIS A 106 -9.62 -6.19 4.32
C HIS A 106 -8.55 -5.42 3.54
N THR A 107 -7.45 -5.03 4.18
CA THR A 107 -6.36 -4.32 3.49
C THR A 107 -5.76 -5.18 2.37
N TRP A 108 -5.53 -6.47 2.62
CA TRP A 108 -4.99 -7.37 1.60
C TRP A 108 -5.95 -7.67 0.47
N ALA A 109 -7.24 -7.85 0.76
CA ALA A 109 -8.26 -7.97 -0.28
C ALA A 109 -8.24 -6.75 -1.20
N GLY A 110 -8.10 -5.54 -0.63
CA GLY A 110 -7.94 -4.30 -1.39
C GLY A 110 -6.67 -4.27 -2.26
N ILE A 111 -5.52 -4.65 -1.69
CA ILE A 111 -4.23 -4.71 -2.41
C ILE A 111 -4.33 -5.66 -3.61
N ILE A 112 -4.83 -6.88 -3.38
CA ILE A 112 -4.96 -7.90 -4.42
C ILE A 112 -5.89 -7.43 -5.52
N ARG A 113 -7.06 -6.87 -5.16
CA ARG A 113 -8.03 -6.37 -6.14
C ARG A 113 -7.51 -5.19 -6.96
N ALA A 114 -6.73 -4.30 -6.33
CA ALA A 114 -6.08 -3.21 -7.04
C ALA A 114 -4.98 -3.71 -8.00
N SER A 115 -4.22 -4.74 -7.59
CA SER A 115 -3.22 -5.38 -8.45
C SER A 115 -3.83 -6.11 -9.64
N GLU A 116 -4.96 -6.80 -9.42
CA GLU A 116 -5.75 -7.44 -10.49
C GLU A 116 -6.17 -6.40 -11.56
N ALA A 117 -6.75 -5.28 -11.13
CA ALA A 117 -7.14 -4.18 -12.02
C ALA A 117 -5.95 -3.62 -12.83
N GLY A 118 -4.79 -3.53 -12.19
CA GLY A 118 -3.56 -3.09 -12.83
C GLY A 118 -2.98 -4.10 -13.81
N ALA A 119 -3.21 -5.40 -13.61
CA ALA A 119 -2.71 -6.48 -14.47
C ALA A 119 -3.60 -6.71 -15.70
N GLY A 120 -4.92 -6.72 -15.52
CA GLY A 120 -5.88 -6.97 -16.60
C GLY A 120 -6.24 -5.75 -17.44
N GLY A 121 -6.38 -4.59 -16.79
CA GLY A 121 -6.92 -3.40 -17.45
C GLY A 121 -8.34 -3.61 -17.97
N GLY A 122 -8.75 -2.82 -18.98
CA GLY A 122 -10.04 -3.01 -19.66
C GLY A 122 -11.29 -2.63 -18.85
N LEU A 123 -12.43 -3.23 -19.21
CA LEU A 123 -13.76 -2.86 -18.69
C LEU A 123 -13.98 -3.26 -17.23
N SER A 124 -13.32 -4.33 -16.76
CA SER A 124 -13.39 -4.83 -15.37
C SER A 124 -12.59 -3.97 -14.39
N ALA A 125 -11.54 -3.28 -14.86
CA ALA A 125 -10.67 -2.46 -14.01
C ALA A 125 -11.44 -1.42 -13.20
N LEU A 126 -12.48 -0.80 -13.77
CA LEU A 126 -13.27 0.23 -13.08
C LEU A 126 -14.08 -0.32 -11.91
N SER A 127 -14.66 -1.53 -12.01
CA SER A 127 -15.35 -2.16 -10.89
C SER A 127 -14.35 -2.65 -9.85
N GLN A 128 -13.25 -3.27 -10.28
CA GLN A 128 -12.19 -3.76 -9.41
C GLN A 128 -11.60 -2.64 -8.53
N VAL A 129 -11.26 -1.48 -9.10
CA VAL A 129 -10.72 -0.37 -8.29
C VAL A 129 -11.74 0.22 -7.30
N LYS A 130 -13.04 0.18 -7.62
CA LYS A 130 -14.10 0.59 -6.67
C LYS A 130 -14.22 -0.39 -5.52
N GLU A 131 -14.13 -1.69 -5.78
CA GLU A 131 -14.11 -2.72 -4.74
C GLU A 131 -12.86 -2.60 -3.87
N ALA A 132 -11.68 -2.41 -4.47
CA ALA A 132 -10.43 -2.21 -3.74
C ALA A 132 -10.53 -1.02 -2.77
N ARG A 133 -11.10 0.10 -3.25
CA ARG A 133 -11.38 1.28 -2.42
C ARG A 133 -12.25 0.92 -1.20
N GLN A 134 -13.36 0.22 -1.42
CA GLN A 134 -14.27 -0.18 -0.33
C GLN A 134 -13.56 -1.06 0.71
N GLN A 135 -12.67 -1.96 0.28
CA GLN A 135 -11.90 -2.81 1.19
C GLN A 135 -10.94 -1.98 2.05
N PHE A 136 -10.24 -1.00 1.46
CA PHE A 136 -9.38 -0.09 2.22
C PHE A 136 -10.16 0.79 3.19
N GLU A 137 -11.30 1.34 2.77
CA GLU A 137 -12.17 2.15 3.63
C GLU A 137 -12.66 1.35 4.83
N LYS A 138 -13.07 0.09 4.63
CA LYS A 138 -13.43 -0.83 5.73
C LYS A 138 -12.26 -1.12 6.66
N ALA A 139 -11.08 -1.41 6.11
CA ALA A 139 -9.89 -1.64 6.92
C ALA A 139 -9.57 -0.44 7.82
N LEU A 140 -9.60 0.78 7.26
CA LEU A 140 -9.35 2.02 7.99
C LEU A 140 -10.43 2.34 9.03
N ALA A 141 -11.68 1.94 8.79
CA ALA A 141 -12.75 2.09 9.77
C ALA A 141 -12.57 1.16 10.98
N ILE A 142 -11.99 -0.02 10.78
CA ILE A 142 -11.71 -1.00 11.84
C ILE A 142 -10.43 -0.62 12.59
N ASP A 143 -9.33 -0.39 11.88
CA ASP A 143 -8.05 0.05 12.46
C ASP A 143 -7.31 0.99 11.50
N PRO A 144 -7.26 2.31 11.78
CA PRO A 144 -6.54 3.29 10.97
C PRO A 144 -5.03 3.07 10.88
N LYS A 145 -4.43 2.40 11.86
CA LYS A 145 -2.99 2.09 11.89
C LYS A 145 -2.70 0.71 11.34
N VAL A 146 -3.73 0.02 10.85
CA VAL A 146 -3.62 -1.35 10.35
C VAL A 146 -2.49 -1.45 9.37
N LEU A 147 -1.77 -2.53 9.57
CA LEU A 147 -0.68 -2.89 8.76
C LEU A 147 0.43 -1.78 8.66
N ASN A 148 0.69 -1.01 9.74
CA ASN A 148 1.62 0.13 9.77
C ASN A 148 1.24 1.17 8.72
N GLY A 149 -0.05 1.50 8.67
CA GLY A 149 -0.60 2.49 7.74
C GLY A 149 -0.69 2.01 6.30
N SER A 150 -0.59 0.69 6.04
CA SER A 150 -0.62 0.17 4.67
C SER A 150 -1.95 0.43 3.97
N ALA A 151 -3.07 0.46 4.70
CA ALA A 151 -4.36 0.81 4.11
C ALA A 151 -4.37 2.28 3.62
N TYR A 152 -3.78 3.21 4.38
CA TYR A 152 -3.63 4.60 3.93
C TYR A 152 -2.76 4.72 2.69
N THR A 153 -1.57 4.12 2.69
CA THR A 153 -0.68 4.18 1.53
C THR A 153 -1.34 3.57 0.30
N SER A 154 -1.99 2.41 0.44
CA SER A 154 -2.64 1.70 -0.66
C SER A 154 -3.76 2.54 -1.27
N LEU A 155 -4.63 3.09 -0.40
CA LEU A 155 -5.76 3.89 -0.82
C LEU A 155 -5.27 5.19 -1.48
N GLY A 156 -4.26 5.84 -0.93
CA GLY A 156 -3.65 7.03 -1.51
C GLY A 156 -3.08 6.77 -2.90
N THR A 157 -2.33 5.68 -3.08
CA THR A 157 -1.84 5.28 -4.40
C THR A 157 -3.00 4.99 -5.37
N LEU A 158 -4.07 4.34 -4.90
CA LEU A 158 -5.23 4.06 -5.74
C LEU A 158 -5.90 5.36 -6.22
N TYR A 159 -6.12 6.32 -5.33
CA TYR A 159 -6.63 7.65 -5.68
C TYR A 159 -5.73 8.39 -6.67
N HIS A 160 -4.42 8.21 -6.60
CA HIS A 160 -3.48 8.83 -7.54
C HIS A 160 -3.53 8.18 -8.94
N LYS A 161 -3.63 6.85 -9.01
CA LYS A 161 -3.42 6.12 -10.27
C LYS A 161 -4.67 5.94 -11.12
N VAL A 162 -5.88 5.95 -10.54
CA VAL A 162 -7.11 5.79 -11.32
C VAL A 162 -7.55 7.11 -11.97
N PRO A 163 -8.39 7.11 -13.03
CA PRO A 163 -8.95 8.33 -13.61
C PRO A 163 -9.77 9.13 -12.61
N GLY A 164 -9.83 10.45 -12.77
CA GLY A 164 -10.74 11.30 -12.02
C GLY A 164 -12.20 11.19 -12.49
N TRP A 165 -13.04 12.03 -11.90
CA TRP A 165 -14.42 12.22 -12.32
C TRP A 165 -14.49 12.72 -13.78
N PRO A 166 -15.44 12.25 -14.62
CA PRO A 166 -16.60 11.40 -14.30
C PRO A 166 -16.36 9.89 -14.43
N ILE A 167 -15.16 9.45 -14.83
CA ILE A 167 -14.90 8.05 -15.18
C ILE A 167 -14.67 7.19 -13.94
N ALA A 168 -13.86 7.68 -13.00
CA ALA A 168 -13.62 7.03 -11.72
C ALA A 168 -13.49 8.08 -10.60
N PHE A 169 -12.74 7.77 -9.54
CA PHE A 169 -12.70 8.56 -8.31
C PHE A 169 -11.32 9.15 -8.01
N GLY A 170 -10.43 9.13 -8.98
CA GLY A 170 -9.06 9.59 -8.80
C GLY A 170 -8.98 11.06 -8.41
N ASP A 171 -8.14 11.36 -7.43
CA ASP A 171 -8.00 12.68 -6.82
C ASP A 171 -6.59 12.80 -6.20
N ASP A 172 -5.76 13.70 -6.72
CA ASP A 172 -4.35 13.82 -6.29
C ASP A 172 -4.20 14.53 -4.95
N ASP A 173 -5.15 15.39 -4.59
CA ASP A 173 -5.16 16.03 -3.28
C ASP A 173 -5.55 15.01 -2.21
N LYS A 174 -6.54 14.17 -2.50
CA LYS A 174 -6.89 13.04 -1.64
C LYS A 174 -5.75 12.02 -1.55
N ALA A 175 -5.10 11.72 -2.67
CA ALA A 175 -3.94 10.85 -2.68
C ALA A 175 -2.81 11.37 -1.80
N ARG A 176 -2.47 12.67 -1.91
CA ARG A 176 -1.45 13.32 -1.08
C ARG A 176 -1.77 13.20 0.41
N GLU A 177 -3.01 13.53 0.81
CA GLU A 177 -3.46 13.43 2.20
C GLU A 177 -3.28 12.01 2.76
N LEU A 178 -3.70 11.00 2.01
CA LEU A 178 -3.65 9.60 2.43
C LEU A 178 -2.21 9.06 2.46
N LEU A 179 -1.38 9.38 1.47
CA LEU A 179 0.03 8.98 1.44
C LEU A 179 0.81 9.60 2.61
N GLN A 180 0.54 10.87 2.93
CA GLN A 180 1.13 11.54 4.09
C GLN A 180 0.69 10.88 5.42
N LYS A 181 -0.57 10.45 5.53
CA LYS A 181 -1.04 9.66 6.69
C LYS A 181 -0.31 8.32 6.78
N GLY A 182 -0.14 7.62 5.67
CA GLY A 182 0.62 6.37 5.61
C GLY A 182 2.08 6.55 6.06
N LEU A 183 2.74 7.61 5.58
CA LEU A 183 4.08 7.99 6.01
C LEU A 183 4.15 8.38 7.49
N ALA A 184 3.16 9.09 8.02
CA ALA A 184 3.14 9.47 9.43
C ALA A 184 3.05 8.23 10.34
N VAL A 185 2.38 7.16 9.90
CA VAL A 185 2.32 5.89 10.64
C VAL A 185 3.60 5.09 10.47
N ASN A 186 4.21 5.09 9.28
CA ASN A 186 5.42 4.32 8.97
C ASN A 186 6.46 5.16 8.20
N PRO A 187 7.20 6.04 8.90
CA PRO A 187 8.08 7.03 8.26
C PRO A 187 9.32 6.42 7.61
N ASP A 188 9.73 5.23 8.05
CA ASP A 188 10.92 4.52 7.55
C ASP A 188 10.56 3.26 6.75
N GLY A 189 9.28 3.08 6.44
CA GLY A 189 8.79 1.93 5.69
C GLY A 189 9.21 1.97 4.22
N ILE A 190 9.59 0.81 3.67
CA ILE A 190 9.97 0.68 2.26
C ILE A 190 8.84 1.12 1.32
N ASP A 191 7.62 0.68 1.59
CA ASP A 191 6.48 0.90 0.69
C ASP A 191 5.87 2.30 0.86
N SER A 192 5.75 2.81 2.10
CA SER A 192 5.26 4.18 2.36
C SER A 192 6.13 5.22 1.68
N ASN A 193 7.46 5.06 1.77
CA ASN A 193 8.40 5.96 1.11
C ASN A 193 8.45 5.75 -0.41
N TYR A 194 8.37 4.51 -0.91
CA TYR A 194 8.32 4.25 -2.34
C TYR A 194 7.11 4.90 -3.01
N PHE A 195 5.90 4.69 -2.46
CA PHE A 195 4.68 5.25 -3.06
C PHE A 195 4.58 6.76 -2.90
N TRP A 196 5.15 7.31 -1.83
CA TRP A 196 5.30 8.76 -1.72
C TRP A 196 6.25 9.31 -2.79
N ALA A 197 7.37 8.65 -3.03
CA ALA A 197 8.30 9.05 -4.07
C ALA A 197 7.69 8.95 -5.48
N ASP A 198 6.95 7.88 -5.76
CA ASP A 198 6.27 7.69 -7.04
C ASP A 198 5.21 8.79 -7.27
N PHE A 199 4.45 9.15 -6.23
CA PHE A 199 3.54 10.29 -6.28
C PHE A 199 4.30 11.60 -6.55
N LEU A 200 5.36 11.89 -5.79
CA LEU A 200 6.17 13.11 -5.96
C LEU A 200 6.78 13.22 -7.36
N HIS A 201 7.28 12.10 -7.91
CA HIS A 201 7.80 12.04 -9.27
C HIS A 201 6.73 12.40 -10.31
N ASP A 202 5.52 11.86 -10.18
CA ASP A 202 4.41 12.17 -11.08
C ASP A 202 3.91 13.62 -10.91
N GLN A 203 4.08 14.21 -9.72
CA GLN A 203 3.94 15.65 -9.49
C GLN A 203 5.13 16.47 -10.04
N GLY A 204 6.24 15.84 -10.42
CA GLY A 204 7.43 16.52 -10.95
C GLY A 204 8.41 17.04 -9.90
N ASP A 205 8.27 16.62 -8.64
CA ASP A 205 9.21 16.89 -7.56
C ASP A 205 10.24 15.74 -7.42
N ASP A 206 11.13 15.65 -8.40
CA ASP A 206 12.16 14.60 -8.46
C ASP A 206 13.18 14.71 -7.31
N ALA A 207 13.36 15.92 -6.75
CA ALA A 207 14.27 16.14 -5.63
C ALA A 207 13.73 15.48 -4.35
N GLN A 208 12.48 15.74 -3.98
CA GLN A 208 11.87 15.07 -2.83
C GLN A 208 11.62 13.59 -3.10
N ALA A 209 11.28 13.21 -4.34
CA ALA A 209 11.14 11.80 -4.72
C ALA A 209 12.44 11.03 -4.45
N ARG A 210 13.59 11.60 -4.83
CA ARG A 210 14.91 10.99 -4.57
C ARG A 210 15.16 10.77 -3.08
N GLN A 211 14.87 11.76 -2.24
CA GLN A 211 15.03 11.63 -0.79
C GLN A 211 14.15 10.52 -0.22
N ALA A 212 12.90 10.42 -0.66
CA ALA A 212 11.99 9.36 -0.25
C ALA A 212 12.47 7.97 -0.73
N LEU A 213 12.97 7.83 -1.97
CA LEU A 213 13.55 6.56 -2.44
C LEU A 213 14.78 6.13 -1.66
N GLN A 214 15.63 7.08 -1.25
CA GLN A 214 16.79 6.79 -0.40
C GLN A 214 16.36 6.24 0.96
N LYS A 215 15.31 6.81 1.57
CA LYS A 215 14.69 6.25 2.79
C LYS A 215 14.13 4.86 2.55
N ALA A 216 13.42 4.66 1.44
CA ALA A 216 12.86 3.35 1.09
C ALA A 216 13.97 2.28 0.95
N LEU A 217 15.12 2.61 0.35
CA LEU A 217 16.27 1.70 0.26
C LEU A 217 16.91 1.42 1.62
N ALA A 218 16.90 2.38 2.54
CA ALA A 218 17.45 2.23 3.89
C ALA A 218 16.52 1.43 4.83
N ALA A 219 15.27 1.17 4.43
CA ALA A 219 14.30 0.44 5.24
C ALA A 219 14.81 -0.95 5.66
N ALA A 220 14.55 -1.31 6.91
CA ALA A 220 14.93 -2.61 7.47
C ALA A 220 14.22 -3.77 6.72
N PRO A 221 14.89 -4.93 6.56
CA PRO A 221 14.25 -6.13 6.04
C PRO A 221 13.01 -6.52 6.86
N ARG A 222 11.97 -7.01 6.18
CA ARG A 222 10.76 -7.52 6.80
C ARG A 222 10.79 -9.05 6.82
N PRO A 223 10.90 -9.71 7.99
CA PRO A 223 10.92 -11.17 8.07
C PRO A 223 9.67 -11.80 7.43
N GLY A 224 9.87 -12.82 6.59
CA GLY A 224 8.81 -13.50 5.86
C GLY A 224 8.29 -12.74 4.63
N ARG A 225 8.95 -11.64 4.24
CA ARG A 225 8.57 -10.76 3.12
C ARG A 225 9.75 -10.49 2.19
N GLU A 226 10.76 -11.34 2.22
CA GLU A 226 12.02 -11.20 1.50
C GLU A 226 11.80 -11.07 -0.01
N SER A 227 10.90 -11.88 -0.58
CA SER A 227 10.57 -11.80 -2.02
C SER A 227 9.88 -10.48 -2.37
N ALA A 228 9.04 -9.93 -1.49
CA ALA A 228 8.36 -8.66 -1.73
C ALA A 228 9.35 -7.49 -1.59
N ASP A 229 10.24 -7.54 -0.58
CA ASP A 229 11.29 -6.54 -0.38
C ASP A 229 12.27 -6.51 -1.55
N ALA A 230 12.69 -7.67 -2.05
CA ALA A 230 13.55 -7.77 -3.22
C ALA A 230 12.89 -7.15 -4.45
N GLY A 231 11.63 -7.49 -4.73
CA GLY A 231 10.86 -6.91 -5.83
C GLY A 231 10.68 -5.39 -5.68
N ARG A 232 10.33 -4.92 -4.48
CA ARG A 232 10.19 -3.49 -4.22
C ARG A 232 11.50 -2.72 -4.37
N ARG A 233 12.64 -3.31 -3.96
CA ARG A 233 13.97 -2.70 -4.18
C ARG A 233 14.28 -2.56 -5.67
N GLN A 234 13.87 -3.52 -6.51
CA GLN A 234 13.97 -3.38 -7.96
C GLN A 234 13.10 -2.23 -8.48
N ASP A 235 11.85 -2.11 -7.99
CA ASP A 235 10.95 -1.00 -8.34
C ASP A 235 11.57 0.36 -7.95
N ILE A 236 12.16 0.46 -6.76
CA ILE A 236 12.84 1.67 -6.29
C ILE A 236 14.00 2.03 -7.23
N GLN A 237 14.86 1.08 -7.58
CA GLN A 237 15.98 1.35 -8.50
C GLN A 237 15.49 1.78 -9.88
N LYS A 238 14.41 1.17 -10.37
CA LYS A 238 13.78 1.53 -11.64
C LYS A 238 13.17 2.93 -11.62
N LEU A 239 12.56 3.36 -10.51
CA LEU A 239 12.04 4.72 -10.38
C LEU A 239 13.17 5.73 -10.21
N MET A 240 14.21 5.39 -9.45
CA MET A 240 15.36 6.27 -9.24
C MET A 240 16.09 6.61 -10.55
N SER A 241 16.15 5.67 -11.51
CA SER A 241 16.74 5.93 -12.84
C SER A 241 15.87 6.81 -13.76
N GLN A 242 14.61 7.07 -13.40
CA GLN A 242 13.70 7.95 -14.13
C GLN A 242 13.72 9.40 -13.62
N LEU A 243 14.28 9.63 -12.42
CA LEU A 243 14.35 10.96 -11.83
C LEU A 243 15.33 11.84 -12.60
N LYS A 244 14.93 13.08 -12.90
CA LYS A 244 15.81 14.08 -13.49
C LYS A 244 16.84 14.55 -12.47
N SER A 245 18.02 14.92 -12.98
CA SER A 245 19.10 15.54 -12.21
C SER A 245 18.68 16.89 -11.65
#